data_AF-A0A5E4XFD3-F1
#
_entry.id   AF-A0A5E4XFD3-F1
#
_cell.length_a   1.000
_cell.length_b   1.000
_cell.length_c   1.000
_cell.angle_alpha   90.00
_cell.angle_beta   90.00
_cell.angle_gamma   90.00
#
_symmetry.space_group_name_H-M   'P 1'
#
loop_
_entity.id
_entity.type
_entity.pdbx_description
1 polymer ?
#
loop_
_entity_poly.entity_id
_entity_poly.type
_entity_poly.pdbx_seq_one_letter_code
_entity_poly.pdbx_strand_id
1 'polypeptide(L)'
;MSSSDAPSTAFTETPPTETPDVETVDSILERMLDATDRLTEVTSRITAMASAAAQGGTESLDEPFAGAYFSQMEDLAMKAHAFGCSLGEWARQARQ
;
A
#
# COMPACT_ATOMS: atom_id res chain seq x y z
N MET A 1 43.77 -55.40 -0.47
CA MET A 1 43.07 -54.36 0.30
C MET A 1 42.61 -53.32 -0.70
N SER A 2 41.30 -53.16 -0.78
CA SER A 2 40.54 -52.32 -1.70
C SER A 2 40.75 -50.83 -1.47
N SER A 3 40.46 -50.04 -2.52
CA SER A 3 39.76 -48.73 -2.57
C SER A 3 40.05 -48.14 -3.96
N SER A 4 39.14 -48.07 -4.95
CA SER A 4 37.87 -47.28 -5.05
C SER A 4 38.04 -45.91 -4.40
N ASP A 5 37.86 -44.75 -5.06
CA ASP A 5 36.87 -44.36 -6.06
C ASP A 5 37.39 -43.13 -6.86
N ALA A 6 36.87 -42.94 -8.06
CA ALA A 6 36.76 -41.63 -8.71
C ALA A 6 35.29 -41.14 -8.55
N PRO A 7 34.87 -39.97 -9.07
CA PRO A 7 35.49 -38.65 -9.27
C PRO A 7 34.63 -37.54 -8.60
N SER A 8 35.05 -36.27 -8.59
CA SER A 8 34.03 -35.19 -8.54
C SER A 8 34.53 -33.88 -9.11
N THR A 9 33.85 -33.48 -10.18
CA THR A 9 33.91 -32.19 -10.86
C THR A 9 33.59 -31.07 -9.88
N ALA A 10 34.56 -30.17 -9.66
CA ALA A 10 34.30 -28.88 -9.04
C ALA A 10 33.45 -28.03 -9.99
N PHE A 11 32.13 -28.17 -9.89
CA PHE A 11 31.17 -27.21 -10.44
C PHE A 11 31.12 -26.06 -9.45
N THR A 12 31.82 -24.97 -9.74
CA THR A 12 31.60 -23.70 -9.04
C THR A 12 30.28 -23.15 -9.54
N GLU A 13 29.18 -23.53 -8.88
CA GLU A 13 27.92 -22.79 -9.01
C GLU A 13 28.21 -21.35 -8.59
N THR A 14 28.21 -20.45 -9.57
CA THR A 14 28.18 -19.02 -9.32
C THR A 14 26.84 -18.75 -8.65
N PRO A 15 26.78 -18.07 -7.49
CA PRO A 15 25.49 -17.77 -6.86
C PRO A 15 24.62 -17.02 -7.87
N PRO A 16 23.30 -17.31 -7.94
CA PRO A 16 22.42 -16.54 -8.80
C PRO A 16 22.60 -15.08 -8.42
N THR A 17 23.03 -14.28 -9.41
CA THR A 17 23.07 -12.83 -9.25
C THR A 17 21.62 -12.42 -9.08
N GLU A 18 21.24 -12.13 -7.84
CA GLU A 18 20.01 -11.46 -7.49
C GLU A 18 20.07 -10.11 -8.23
N THR A 19 19.52 -10.07 -9.44
CA THR A 19 19.31 -8.80 -10.13
C THR A 19 18.48 -7.96 -9.17
N PRO A 20 18.97 -6.79 -8.72
CA PRO A 20 18.16 -5.93 -7.87
C PRO A 20 16.84 -5.70 -8.59
N ASP A 21 15.74 -5.83 -7.86
CA ASP A 21 14.39 -5.59 -8.36
C ASP A 21 14.27 -4.07 -8.64
N VAL A 22 14.79 -3.66 -9.79
CA VAL A 22 14.67 -2.28 -10.27
C VAL A 22 13.27 -2.15 -10.82
N GLU A 23 12.35 -1.70 -9.96
CA GLU A 23 11.02 -1.33 -10.39
C GLU A 23 11.10 -0.33 -11.54
N THR A 24 10.44 -0.65 -12.65
CA THR A 24 10.39 0.24 -13.80
C THR A 24 9.58 1.48 -13.44
N VAL A 25 9.90 2.62 -14.10
CA VAL A 25 9.12 3.85 -13.96
C VAL A 25 7.63 3.60 -14.26
N ASP A 26 7.32 2.72 -15.22
CA ASP A 26 5.95 2.34 -15.56
C ASP A 26 5.24 1.63 -14.40
N SER A 27 5.91 0.71 -13.69
CA SER A 27 5.36 0.04 -12.50
C SER A 27 5.14 1.02 -11.33
N ILE A 28 6.04 1.99 -11.16
CA ILE A 28 5.86 3.05 -10.16
C ILE A 28 4.65 3.93 -10.53
N LEU A 29 4.51 4.30 -11.82
CA LEU A 29 3.40 5.10 -12.31
C LEU A 29 2.06 4.41 -12.13
N GLU A 30 1.94 3.12 -12.47
CA GLU A 30 0.71 2.35 -12.28
C GLU A 30 0.27 2.31 -10.81
N ARG A 31 1.20 2.08 -9.88
CA ARG A 31 0.90 2.11 -8.44
C ARG A 31 0.49 3.50 -7.95
N MET A 32 1.13 4.55 -8.46
CA MET A 32 0.74 5.93 -8.13
C MET A 32 -0.66 6.26 -8.65
N LEU A 33 -1.04 5.78 -9.83
CA LEU A 33 -2.40 5.95 -10.35
C LEU A 33 -3.42 5.20 -9.48
N ASP A 34 -3.20 3.92 -9.16
CA ASP A 34 -4.09 3.14 -8.27
C ASP A 34 -4.24 3.80 -6.89
N ALA A 35 -3.15 4.26 -6.28
CA ALA A 35 -3.23 4.95 -4.99
C ALA A 35 -3.94 6.30 -5.06
N THR A 36 -3.83 7.02 -6.19
CA THR A 36 -4.55 8.28 -6.41
C THR A 36 -6.06 8.01 -6.52
N ASP A 37 -6.45 6.96 -7.24
CA ASP A 37 -7.86 6.56 -7.36
C ASP A 37 -8.42 6.14 -5.99
N ARG A 38 -7.69 5.33 -5.24
CA ARG A 38 -8.08 4.93 -3.87
C ARG A 38 -8.16 6.11 -2.91
N LEU A 39 -7.22 7.06 -3.00
CA LEU A 39 -7.25 8.28 -2.19
C LEU A 39 -8.49 9.12 -2.54
N THR A 40 -8.82 9.22 -3.82
CA THR A 40 -10.02 9.93 -4.31
C THR A 40 -11.30 9.27 -3.79
N GLU A 41 -11.38 7.94 -3.81
CA GLU A 41 -12.51 7.20 -3.26
C GLU A 41 -12.67 7.47 -1.75
N VAL A 42 -11.60 7.29 -0.97
CA VAL A 42 -11.62 7.44 0.48
C VAL A 42 -11.99 8.87 0.88
N THR A 43 -11.38 9.87 0.25
CA THR A 43 -11.70 11.28 0.52
C THR A 43 -13.13 11.63 0.14
N SER A 44 -13.65 11.10 -0.97
CA SER A 44 -15.07 11.27 -1.34
C SER A 44 -16.01 10.72 -0.27
N ARG A 45 -15.68 9.55 0.31
CA ARG A 45 -16.46 8.96 1.41
C ARG A 45 -16.41 9.81 2.68
N ILE A 46 -15.23 10.33 3.04
CA ILE A 46 -15.08 11.28 4.16
C ILE A 46 -15.94 12.52 3.93
N THR A 47 -15.92 13.10 2.73
CA THR A 47 -16.74 14.28 2.39
C THR A 47 -18.23 13.97 2.47
N ALA A 48 -18.68 12.81 2.00
CA ALA A 48 -20.08 12.39 2.10
C ALA A 48 -20.52 12.25 3.57
N MET A 49 -19.70 11.60 4.40
CA MET A 49 -19.98 11.44 5.83
C MET A 49 -19.99 12.78 6.56
N ALA A 50 -19.01 13.66 6.32
CA ALA A 50 -18.97 15.00 6.89
C ALA A 50 -20.18 15.84 6.48
N SER A 51 -20.64 15.71 5.23
CA SER A 51 -21.85 16.38 4.75
C SER A 51 -23.12 15.87 5.46
N ALA A 52 -23.22 14.56 5.69
CA ALA A 52 -24.32 13.97 6.44
C ALA A 52 -24.32 14.44 7.91
N ALA A 53 -23.15 14.53 8.54
CA ALA A 53 -23.01 15.05 9.91
C ALA A 53 -23.42 16.52 10.00
N ALA A 54 -23.00 17.36 9.05
CA ALA A 54 -23.34 18.79 9.02
C ALA A 54 -24.85 19.06 8.88
N GLN A 55 -25.62 18.09 8.37
CA GLN A 55 -27.08 18.18 8.24
C GLN A 55 -27.83 17.61 9.46
N GLY A 56 -27.13 17.40 10.59
CA GLY A 56 -27.70 16.85 11.83
C GLY A 56 -27.81 15.33 11.85
N GLY A 57 -27.24 14.63 10.84
CA GLY A 57 -27.32 13.18 10.74
C GLY A 57 -26.68 12.45 11.92
N THR A 58 -25.61 13.00 12.50
CA THR A 58 -24.89 12.39 13.63
C THR A 58 -25.59 12.57 14.97
N GLU A 59 -26.36 13.65 15.16
CA GLU A 59 -27.11 13.90 16.40
C GLU A 59 -28.33 12.98 16.55
N SER A 60 -28.77 12.39 15.43
CA SER A 60 -29.88 11.43 15.39
C SER A 60 -29.47 9.97 15.65
N LEU A 61 -28.17 9.70 15.82
CA LEU A 61 -27.64 8.36 16.02
C LEU A 61 -27.60 8.00 17.51
N ASP A 62 -28.09 6.80 17.85
CA ASP A 62 -27.87 6.23 19.18
C ASP A 62 -26.38 5.88 19.40
N GLU A 63 -25.97 5.77 20.68
CA GLU A 63 -24.59 5.52 21.13
C GLU A 63 -23.78 4.49 20.30
N PRO A 64 -24.29 3.28 19.96
CA PRO A 64 -23.52 2.33 19.17
C PRO A 64 -23.30 2.78 17.71
N PHE A 65 -24.22 3.54 17.14
CA PHE A 65 -24.13 4.03 15.77
C PHE A 65 -23.29 5.31 15.67
N ALA A 66 -23.34 6.17 16.70
CA ALA A 66 -22.44 7.32 16.81
C ALA A 66 -20.97 6.85 16.91
N GLY A 67 -20.69 5.85 17.76
CA GLY A 67 -19.36 5.25 17.87
C GLY A 67 -18.88 4.64 16.55
N ALA A 68 -19.74 3.90 15.85
CA ALA A 68 -19.42 3.32 14.54
C ALA A 68 -19.14 4.39 13.48
N TYR A 69 -19.88 5.50 13.48
CA TYR A 69 -19.65 6.63 12.58
C TYR A 69 -18.25 7.24 12.78
N PHE A 70 -17.87 7.54 14.02
CA PHE A 70 -16.57 8.14 14.31
C PHE A 70 -15.42 7.17 14.00
N SER A 71 -15.57 5.90 14.35
CA SER A 71 -14.57 4.87 14.02
C SER A 71 -14.39 4.73 12.51
N GLN A 72 -15.48 4.79 11.73
CA GLN A 72 -15.39 4.75 10.28
C GLN A 72 -14.71 6.01 9.70
N MET A 73 -14.98 7.19 10.25
CA MET A 73 -14.29 8.43 9.86
C MET A 73 -12.79 8.35 10.13
N GLU A 74 -12.40 7.83 11.30
CA GLU A 74 -11.00 7.64 11.69
C GLU A 74 -10.28 6.67 10.75
N ASP A 75 -10.89 5.51 10.47
CA ASP A 75 -10.37 4.51 9.54
C ASP A 75 -10.14 5.08 8.13
N LEU A 76 -11.10 5.87 7.63
CA LEU A 76 -10.98 6.51 6.33
C LEU A 76 -9.87 7.58 6.35
N ALA A 77 -9.77 8.39 7.40
CA ALA A 77 -8.72 9.40 7.54
C ALA A 77 -7.32 8.77 7.58
N MET A 78 -7.15 7.67 8.32
CA MET A 78 -5.89 6.91 8.37
C MET A 78 -5.53 6.34 6.99
N LYS A 79 -6.50 5.78 6.26
CA LYS A 79 -6.28 5.27 4.90
C LYS A 79 -5.88 6.39 3.94
N ALA A 80 -6.55 7.54 3.98
CA ALA A 80 -6.21 8.69 3.16
C ALA A 80 -4.77 9.16 3.44
N HIS A 81 -4.39 9.25 4.72
CA HIS A 81 -3.03 9.61 5.11
C HIS A 81 -2.00 8.61 4.59
N ALA A 82 -2.25 7.31 4.74
CA ALA A 82 -1.36 6.25 4.26
C ALA A 82 -1.16 6.32 2.73
N PHE A 83 -2.23 6.46 1.95
CA PHE A 83 -2.12 6.62 0.50
C PHE A 83 -1.33 7.87 0.12
N GLY A 84 -1.55 8.99 0.82
CA GLY A 84 -0.77 10.22 0.62
C GLY A 84 0.73 10.04 0.88
N CYS A 85 1.10 9.32 1.94
CA CYS A 85 2.49 8.99 2.24
C CYS A 85 3.12 8.11 1.14
N SER A 86 2.45 7.03 0.74
CA SER A 86 2.94 6.13 -0.31
C SER A 86 3.11 6.85 -1.65
N LEU A 87 2.17 7.72 -2.04
CA LEU A 87 2.30 8.57 -3.23
C LEU A 87 3.55 9.45 -3.16
N GLY A 88 3.81 10.06 -2.01
CA GLY A 88 5.00 10.89 -1.80
C GLY A 88 6.31 10.09 -1.87
N GLU A 89 6.33 8.86 -1.38
CA GLU A 89 7.48 7.95 -1.47
C GLU A 89 7.76 7.54 -2.91
N TRP A 90 6.75 7.05 -3.63
CA TRP A 90 6.88 6.64 -5.03
C TRP A 90 7.24 7.80 -5.95
N ALA A 91 6.70 9.00 -5.71
CA ALA A 91 7.09 10.19 -6.47
C ALA A 91 8.57 10.56 -6.28
N ARG A 92 9.17 10.28 -5.11
CA ARG A 92 10.61 10.48 -4.88
C ARG A 92 11.43 9.38 -5.54
N GLN A 93 10.95 8.14 -5.52
CA GLN A 93 11.60 6.99 -6.17
C GLN A 93 11.64 7.16 -7.69
N ALA A 94 10.55 7.61 -8.33
CA ALA A 94 10.50 7.86 -9.77
C ALA A 94 11.43 8.98 -10.27
N ARG A 95 12.01 9.79 -9.35
CA ARG A 95 12.93 10.88 -9.69
C ARG A 95 14.42 10.50 -9.56
N GLN A 96 14.72 9.32 -9.04
CA GLN A 96 16.08 8.79 -8.87
C GLN A 96 16.49 7.94 -10.06
#